data_AF-A0A965QB37-F1
#
_entry.id   AF-A0A965QB37-F1
#
_cell.length_a   1.000
_cell.length_b   1.000
_cell.length_c   1.000
_cell.angle_alpha   90.00
_cell.angle_beta   90.00
_cell.angle_gamma   90.00
#
_symmetry.space_group_name_H-M   'P 1'
#
loop_
_entity.id
_entity.type
_entity.pdbx_description
1 polymer ?
#
loop_
_entity_poly.entity_id
_entity_poly.type
_entity_poly.pdbx_seq_one_letter_code
_entity_poly.pdbx_strand_id
1 'polypeptide(L)'
;MQRFKLKVGAELDVEAGEQLVASASALATYDSATAALALRGRSRRELERWLMQRKHAAPDIRSALDRLDELGFLDDESYARSYARAKMAGGKTSRRRIAMELSRKGIARELVDRVLREAGDEEGFDERGALA
;
A
#
# COMPACT_ATOMS: atom_id res chain seq x y z
N MET A 1 -8.83 -17.41 -3.99
CA MET A 1 -9.00 -17.37 -5.46
C MET A 1 -9.44 -18.75 -5.92
N GLN A 2 -10.62 -18.86 -6.53
CA GLN A 2 -11.08 -20.13 -7.09
C GLN A 2 -10.32 -20.45 -8.38
N ARG A 3 -10.00 -21.73 -8.58
CA ARG A 3 -9.36 -22.22 -9.80
C ARG A 3 -10.41 -22.95 -10.63
N PHE A 4 -10.88 -22.31 -11.70
CA PHE A 4 -11.78 -22.94 -12.64
C PHE A 4 -10.99 -23.90 -13.54
N LYS A 5 -11.42 -25.16 -13.63
CA LYS A 5 -10.85 -26.13 -14.59
C LYS A 5 -11.55 -25.99 -15.94
N LEU A 6 -11.32 -24.86 -16.62
CA LEU A 6 -11.94 -24.59 -17.93
C LEU A 6 -11.23 -25.36 -19.03
N LYS A 7 -12.00 -25.80 -20.02
CA LYS A 7 -11.54 -26.37 -21.28
C LYS A 7 -12.20 -25.64 -22.44
N VAL A 8 -11.52 -25.55 -23.58
CA VAL A 8 -12.11 -25.02 -24.81
C VAL A 8 -13.32 -25.88 -25.19
N GLY A 9 -14.47 -25.25 -25.42
CA GLY A 9 -15.74 -25.93 -25.72
C GLY A 9 -16.61 -26.29 -24.51
N ALA A 10 -16.25 -25.84 -23.30
CA ALA A 10 -17.13 -26.00 -22.14
C ALA A 10 -18.32 -25.04 -22.20
N GLU A 11 -19.54 -25.57 -22.00
CA GLU A 11 -20.73 -24.76 -21.76
C GLU A 11 -20.75 -24.32 -20.29
N LEU A 12 -21.12 -23.06 -20.06
CA LEU A 12 -21.25 -22.46 -18.75
C LEU A 12 -22.70 -22.01 -18.58
N ASP A 13 -23.30 -22.32 -17.44
CA ASP A 13 -24.52 -21.66 -17.04
C ASP A 13 -24.23 -20.20 -16.66
N VAL A 14 -25.30 -19.41 -16.51
CA VAL A 14 -25.19 -17.98 -16.22
C VAL A 14 -24.47 -17.74 -14.90
N GLU A 15 -24.78 -18.53 -13.88
CA GLU A 15 -24.17 -18.40 -12.55
C GLU A 15 -22.66 -18.67 -12.58
N ALA A 16 -22.22 -19.76 -13.21
CA ALA A 16 -20.80 -20.07 -13.37
C ALA A 16 -20.09 -19.03 -14.24
N GLY A 17 -20.78 -18.50 -15.25
CA GLY A 17 -20.28 -17.38 -16.07
C GLY A 17 -20.03 -16.13 -15.24
N GLU A 18 -20.99 -15.73 -14.40
CA GLU A 18 -20.86 -14.58 -13.49
C GLU A 18 -19.73 -14.78 -12.48
N GLN A 19 -19.65 -15.96 -11.87
CA GLN A 19 -18.58 -16.31 -10.93
C GLN A 19 -17.19 -16.27 -11.58
N LEU A 20 -17.09 -16.72 -12.83
CA LEU A 20 -15.85 -16.69 -13.59
C LEU A 20 -15.43 -15.24 -13.89
N VAL A 21 -16.36 -14.40 -14.34
CA VAL A 21 -16.08 -12.97 -14.61
C VAL A 21 -15.65 -12.25 -13.34
N ALA A 22 -16.36 -12.47 -12.22
CA ALA A 22 -16.00 -11.89 -10.93
C ALA A 22 -14.60 -12.33 -10.49
N SER A 23 -14.29 -13.63 -10.65
CA SER A 23 -12.97 -14.16 -10.30
C SER A 23 -11.85 -13.62 -11.19
N ALA A 24 -12.11 -13.45 -12.48
CA ALA A 24 -11.15 -12.85 -13.41
C ALA A 24 -10.88 -11.37 -13.07
N SER A 25 -11.91 -10.60 -12.71
CA SER A 25 -11.79 -9.22 -12.25
C SER A 25 -10.94 -9.11 -10.97
N ALA A 26 -11.21 -9.99 -9.99
CA ALA A 26 -10.43 -10.04 -8.75
C ALA A 26 -8.96 -10.40 -9.00
N LEU A 27 -8.69 -11.35 -9.89
CA LEU A 27 -7.32 -11.75 -10.27
C LEU A 27 -6.58 -10.59 -10.97
N ALA A 28 -7.21 -9.93 -11.95
CA ALA A 28 -6.61 -8.81 -12.66
C ALA A 28 -6.26 -7.63 -11.73
N THR A 29 -7.09 -7.40 -10.71
CA THR A 29 -6.84 -6.39 -9.67
C THR A 29 -5.64 -6.75 -8.81
N TYR A 30 -5.55 -8.00 -8.36
CA TYR A 30 -4.42 -8.50 -7.58
C TYR A 30 -3.10 -8.47 -8.36
N ASP A 31 -3.11 -8.89 -9.63
CA ASP A 31 -1.93 -8.86 -10.49
C ASP A 31 -1.45 -7.42 -10.74
N SER A 32 -2.38 -6.49 -10.94
CA SER A 32 -2.04 -5.06 -11.07
C SER A 32 -1.44 -4.50 -9.77
N ALA A 33 -1.98 -4.90 -8.62
CA ALA A 33 -1.52 -4.46 -7.31
C ALA A 33 -0.09 -4.97 -7.01
N THR A 34 0.16 -6.26 -7.25
CA THR A 34 1.48 -6.88 -7.06
C THR A 34 2.53 -6.27 -8.00
N ALA A 35 2.20 -6.06 -9.28
CA ALA A 35 3.10 -5.37 -10.22
C ALA A 35 3.42 -3.94 -9.77
N ALA A 36 2.46 -3.22 -9.20
CA ALA A 36 2.67 -1.86 -8.70
C ALA A 36 3.60 -1.80 -7.47
N LEU A 37 3.54 -2.82 -6.60
CA LEU A 37 4.41 -2.97 -5.43
C LEU A 37 5.82 -3.43 -5.81
N ALA A 38 5.95 -4.31 -6.80
CA ALA A 38 7.23 -4.76 -7.32
C ALA A 38 8.06 -3.60 -7.91
N LEU A 39 7.41 -2.60 -8.49
CA LEU A 39 8.09 -1.42 -9.05
C LEU A 39 8.57 -0.44 -7.97
N ARG A 40 7.74 -0.17 -6.95
CA ARG A 40 8.12 0.65 -5.80
C ARG A 40 7.24 0.36 -4.58
N GLY A 41 7.80 0.54 -3.40
CA GLY A 41 7.03 0.60 -2.16
C GLY A 41 5.94 1.68 -2.22
N ARG A 42 4.76 1.31 -1.74
CA ARG A 42 3.56 2.16 -1.65
C ARG A 42 2.89 1.89 -0.30
N SER A 43 2.27 2.91 0.28
CA SER A 43 1.32 2.69 1.36
C SER A 43 0.07 2.00 0.85
N ARG A 44 -0.70 1.38 1.75
CA ARG A 44 -2.00 0.79 1.45
C ARG A 44 -2.91 1.78 0.74
N ARG A 45 -3.00 3.02 1.24
CA ARG A 45 -3.85 4.07 0.65
C ARG A 45 -3.33 4.60 -0.69
N GLU A 46 -2.02 4.63 -0.91
CA GLU A 46 -1.47 4.97 -2.24
C GLU A 46 -1.84 3.90 -3.27
N LEU A 47 -1.75 2.63 -2.89
CA LEU A 47 -2.09 1.52 -3.78
C LEU A 47 -3.60 1.49 -4.07
N GLU A 48 -4.43 1.69 -3.06
CA GLU A 48 -5.88 1.80 -3.20
C GLU A 48 -6.28 2.88 -4.23
N ARG A 49 -5.79 4.12 -4.04
CA ARG A 49 -6.07 5.23 -4.97
C ARG A 49 -5.59 4.93 -6.39
N TRP A 50 -4.43 4.29 -6.50
CA TRP A 50 -3.86 3.93 -7.81
C TRP A 50 -4.73 2.89 -8.53
N LEU A 51 -5.25 1.88 -7.82
CA LEU A 51 -6.17 0.88 -8.39
C LEU A 51 -7.53 1.51 -8.78
N MET A 52 -8.06 2.42 -7.95
CA MET A 52 -9.30 3.16 -8.28
C MET A 52 -9.15 3.98 -9.56
N GLN A 53 -8.02 4.67 -9.75
CA GLN A 53 -7.74 5.43 -10.98
C GLN A 53 -7.70 4.55 -12.23
N ARG A 54 -7.37 3.25 -12.07
CA ARG A 54 -7.37 2.25 -13.15
C ARG A 54 -8.73 1.55 -13.32
N LYS A 55 -9.76 2.01 -12.60
CA LYS A 55 -11.14 1.53 -12.71
C LYS A 55 -11.34 0.06 -12.29
N HIS A 56 -10.50 -0.45 -11.38
CA HIS A 56 -10.77 -1.72 -10.71
C HIS A 56 -12.00 -1.59 -9.80
N ALA A 57 -12.74 -2.68 -9.63
CA ALA A 57 -13.93 -2.69 -8.78
C ALA A 57 -13.54 -2.56 -7.30
N ALA A 58 -14.24 -1.70 -6.55
CA ALA A 58 -14.01 -1.51 -5.12
C ALA A 58 -13.93 -2.80 -4.27
N PRO A 59 -14.79 -3.83 -4.46
CA PRO A 59 -14.67 -5.08 -3.71
C PRO A 59 -13.36 -5.83 -4.01
N ASP A 60 -12.92 -5.83 -5.26
CA ASP A 60 -11.68 -6.50 -5.69
C ASP A 60 -10.45 -5.76 -5.16
N ILE A 61 -10.49 -4.42 -5.15
CA ILE A 61 -9.43 -3.59 -4.57
C ILE A 61 -9.27 -3.94 -3.10
N ARG A 62 -10.36 -3.93 -2.32
CA ARG A 62 -10.33 -4.26 -0.90
C ARG A 62 -9.77 -5.67 -0.67
N SER A 63 -10.28 -6.67 -1.40
CA SER A 63 -9.81 -8.05 -1.32
C SER A 63 -8.32 -8.20 -1.64
N ALA A 64 -7.83 -7.50 -2.67
CA ALA A 64 -6.41 -7.50 -3.02
C ALA A 64 -5.55 -6.84 -1.94
N LEU A 65 -5.98 -5.68 -1.41
CA LEU A 65 -5.26 -4.99 -0.34
C LEU A 65 -5.20 -5.83 0.94
N ASP A 66 -6.32 -6.40 1.38
CA ASP A 66 -6.37 -7.27 2.56
C ASP A 66 -5.43 -8.46 2.42
N ARG A 67 -5.47 -9.14 1.27
CA ARG A 67 -4.57 -10.26 0.99
C ARG A 67 -3.08 -9.86 0.97
N LEU A 68 -2.76 -8.69 0.42
CA LEU A 68 -1.37 -8.21 0.36
C LEU A 68 -0.85 -7.80 1.74
N ASP A 69 -1.73 -7.27 2.59
CA ASP A 69 -1.47 -6.94 4.00
C ASP A 69 -1.23 -8.22 4.82
N GLU A 70 -2.11 -9.23 4.68
CA GLU A 70 -1.96 -10.55 5.31
C GLU A 70 -0.65 -11.25 4.92
N LEU A 71 -0.19 -11.06 3.68
CA LEU A 71 1.06 -11.62 3.18
C LEU A 71 2.30 -10.76 3.51
N GLY A 72 2.11 -9.61 4.17
CA GLY A 72 3.19 -8.68 4.54
C GLY A 72 3.80 -7.89 3.39
N PHE A 73 3.16 -7.89 2.20
CA PHE A 73 3.58 -7.05 1.08
C PHE A 73 3.15 -5.59 1.23
N LEU A 74 2.06 -5.36 1.97
CA LEU A 74 1.68 -4.05 2.47
C LEU A 74 2.00 -4.00 3.96
N ASP A 75 2.83 -3.05 4.35
CA ASP A 75 3.14 -2.76 5.74
C ASP A 75 3.39 -1.26 5.83
N ASP A 76 2.35 -0.53 6.25
CA ASP A 76 2.40 0.92 6.37
C ASP A 76 3.42 1.36 7.45
N GLU A 77 3.69 0.53 8.46
CA GLU A 77 4.67 0.83 9.51
C GLU A 77 6.10 0.68 8.99
N SER A 78 6.42 -0.46 8.37
CA SER A 78 7.71 -0.66 7.71
C SER A 78 7.97 0.39 6.64
N TYR A 79 6.96 0.69 5.81
CA TYR A 79 7.03 1.76 4.82
C TYR A 79 7.33 3.12 5.46
N ALA A 80 6.61 3.49 6.52
CA ALA A 80 6.82 4.76 7.21
C ALA A 80 8.22 4.86 7.83
N ARG A 81 8.71 3.78 8.47
CA ARG A 81 10.05 3.73 9.06
C ARG A 81 11.14 3.89 8.01
N SER A 82 11.09 3.13 6.92
CA SER A 82 12.06 3.25 5.82
C SER A 82 12.02 4.65 5.19
N TYR A 83 10.83 5.22 5.02
CA TYR A 83 10.67 6.57 4.48
C TYR A 83 11.26 7.65 5.38
N ALA A 84 10.98 7.58 6.69
CA ALA A 84 11.51 8.53 7.67
C ALA A 84 13.03 8.47 7.74
N ARG A 85 13.62 7.28 7.91
CA ARG A 85 15.07 7.07 7.93
C ARG A 85 15.74 7.60 6.65
N ALA A 86 15.20 7.29 5.47
CA ALA A 86 15.76 7.79 4.21
C ALA A 86 15.74 9.32 4.09
N LYS A 87 14.72 9.99 4.64
CA LYS A 87 14.61 11.46 4.64
C LYS A 87 15.49 12.13 5.69
N MET A 88 15.64 11.52 6.86
CA MET A 88 16.46 12.03 7.96
C MET A 88 17.95 11.89 7.66
N ALA A 89 18.39 10.75 7.11
CA ALA A 89 19.76 10.54 6.66
C ALA A 89 20.25 11.60 5.65
N GLY A 90 19.34 12.21 4.89
CA GLY A 90 19.65 13.31 3.97
C GLY A 90 19.85 14.68 4.63
N GLY A 91 19.60 14.84 5.94
CA GLY A 91 19.86 16.04 6.76
C GLY A 91 19.06 17.31 6.41
N LYS A 92 18.29 17.30 5.33
CA LYS A 92 17.64 18.50 4.74
C LYS A 92 16.14 18.60 5.00
N THR A 93 15.54 17.62 5.66
CA THR A 93 14.08 17.52 5.82
C THR A 93 13.71 17.52 7.31
N SER A 94 12.93 18.50 7.76
CA SER A 94 12.47 18.54 9.15
C SER A 94 11.46 17.43 9.45
N ARG A 95 11.41 16.96 10.70
CA ARG A 95 10.41 15.97 11.17
C ARG A 95 8.98 16.35 10.79
N ARG A 96 8.64 17.64 10.93
CA ARG A 96 7.33 18.20 10.53
C ARG A 96 7.02 17.96 9.05
N ARG A 97 8.02 18.15 8.16
CA ARG A 97 7.83 17.93 6.73
C ARG A 97 7.69 16.44 6.41
N ILE A 98 8.47 15.58 7.07
CA ILE A 98 8.33 14.12 6.93
C ILE A 98 6.93 13.66 7.38
N ALA A 99 6.45 14.16 8.53
CA ALA A 99 5.10 13.86 9.03
C ALA A 99 3.99 14.22 8.03
N MET A 100 4.10 15.42 7.44
CA MET A 100 3.17 15.88 6.41
C MET A 100 3.22 15.01 5.15
N GLU A 101 4.42 14.60 4.71
CA GLU A 101 4.59 13.74 3.54
C GLU A 101 4.00 12.34 3.79
N LEU A 102 4.22 11.74 4.95
CA LEU A 102 3.62 10.45 5.35
C LEU A 102 2.09 10.55 5.48
N SER A 103 1.57 11.64 6.04
CA SER A 103 0.13 11.87 6.15
C SER A 103 -0.53 11.98 4.77
N ARG A 104 0.10 12.68 3.81
CA ARG A 104 -0.37 12.76 2.41
C ARG A 104 -0.35 11.38 1.72
N LYS A 105 0.58 10.52 2.12
CA LYS A 105 0.63 9.13 1.67
C LYS A 105 -0.45 8.26 2.31
N GLY A 106 -1.13 8.76 3.33
CA GLY A 106 -2.28 8.10 3.96
C GLY A 106 -1.93 7.28 5.18
N ILE A 107 -0.71 7.39 5.70
CA ILE A 107 -0.30 6.72 6.93
C ILE A 107 -1.05 7.37 8.10
N ALA A 108 -1.58 6.54 8.99
CA ALA A 108 -2.30 7.00 10.18
C ALA A 108 -1.42 7.92 11.04
N ARG A 109 -2.02 8.97 11.61
CA ARG A 109 -1.27 9.99 12.36
C ARG A 109 -0.53 9.36 13.55
N GLU A 110 -1.17 8.44 14.24
CA GLU A 110 -0.64 7.72 15.39
C GLU A 110 0.62 6.94 15.02
N LEU A 111 0.62 6.32 13.84
CA LEU A 111 1.77 5.59 13.31
C LEU A 111 2.89 6.56 12.88
N VAL A 112 2.55 7.68 12.24
CA VAL A 112 3.53 8.73 11.89
C VAL A 112 4.23 9.27 13.14
N ASP A 113 3.46 9.61 14.17
CA ASP A 113 3.98 10.16 15.42
C ASP A 113 4.86 9.15 16.16
N ARG A 114 4.49 7.86 16.14
CA ARG A 114 5.32 6.77 16.70
C ARG A 114 6.64 6.62 15.94
N VAL A 115 6.59 6.49 14.62
CA VAL A 115 7.77 6.28 13.77
C VAL A 115 8.77 7.43 13.87
N LEU A 116 8.28 8.68 13.89
CA LEU A 116 9.17 9.85 13.99
C LEU A 116 9.81 10.01 15.36
N ARG A 117 9.14 9.54 16.42
CA ARG A 117 9.72 9.51 17.77
C ARG A 117 10.84 8.48 17.83
N GLU A 118 10.57 7.25 17.40
CA GLU A 118 11.55 6.16 17.34
C GLU A 118 12.79 6.55 16.51
N ALA A 119 12.59 7.10 15.31
CA ALA A 119 13.70 7.56 14.46
C ALA A 119 14.46 8.75 15.08
N GLY A 120 13.77 9.58 15.87
CA GLY A 120 14.37 10.71 16.55
C GLY A 120 15.28 10.33 17.72
N ASP A 121 14.89 9.29 18.47
CA ASP A 121 15.64 8.73 19.58
C ASP A 121 16.88 7.97 19.08
N GLU A 122 16.80 7.31 17.92
CA GLU A 122 17.91 6.58 17.29
C GLU A 122 19.03 7.50 16.74
N GLU A 123 18.69 8.66 16.19
CA GLU A 123 19.66 9.57 15.55
C GLU A 123 20.20 10.66 16.49
N GLY A 124 19.76 10.72 17.76
CA GLY A 124 20.20 11.77 18.70
C GLY A 124 19.85 13.18 18.22
N PHE A 125 18.76 13.33 17.47
CA PHE A 125 18.31 14.62 16.93
C PHE A 125 17.82 15.53 18.08
N ASP A 126 18.73 16.35 18.58
CA ASP A 126 18.45 17.48 19.47
C ASP A 126 17.53 18.48 18.74
N GLU A 127 16.41 18.85 19.34
CA GLU A 127 15.39 19.74 18.75
C GLU A 127 15.87 21.20 18.55
N ARG A 128 17.16 21.48 18.72
CA ARG A 128 17.76 22.83 18.67
C ARG A 128 17.95 23.43 17.28
N GLY A 129 17.45 22.82 16.21
CA GLY A 129 17.57 23.34 14.84
C GLY A 129 16.47 24.32 14.40
N ALA A 130 15.48 24.64 15.25
CA ALA A 130 14.27 25.38 14.86
C ALA A 130 14.25 26.87 15.25
N LEU A 131 15.40 27.48 15.57
CA LEU A 131 15.52 28.92 15.80
C LEU A 131 16.76 29.46 15.07
N ALA A 132 16.61 29.78 13.78
CA ALA A 132 17.43 30.72 13.04
C ALA A 132 16.63 31.29 11.88
#